data_AF-A0A7Z9C2Z2-F1
#
_entry.id   AF-A0A7Z9C2Z2-F1
#
_cell.length_a   1.000
_cell.length_b   1.000
_cell.length_c   1.000
_cell.angle_alpha   90.00
_cell.angle_beta   90.00
_cell.angle_gamma   90.00
#
_symmetry.space_group_name_H-M   'P 1'
#
loop_
_entity.id
_entity.type
_entity.pdbx_description
1 polymer ?
#
loop_
_entity_poly.entity_id
_entity_poly.type
_entity_poly.pdbx_seq_one_letter_code
_entity_poly.pdbx_strand_id
1 'polypeptide(L)' 'MASNTLWIPIAVLVVGFIAAVGIGSIAWYNSKRPPGWEDKERPDYIPKVNQEDEKN' A
#
# COMPACT_ATOMS: atom_id res chain seq x y z
N MET A 1 -24.64 20.90 -20.46
CA MET A 1 -24.23 19.51 -20.17
C MET A 1 -22.74 19.51 -19.85
N ALA A 2 -22.35 19.62 -18.57
CA ALA A 2 -20.95 19.60 -18.11
C ALA A 2 -20.87 19.18 -16.62
N SER A 3 -21.81 18.37 -16.14
CA SER A 3 -21.97 18.07 -14.71
C SER A 3 -21.15 16.85 -14.24
N ASN A 4 -20.51 16.10 -15.14
CA ASN A 4 -19.86 14.83 -14.84
C ASN A 4 -18.36 14.74 -15.20
N THR A 5 -17.77 15.76 -15.83
CA THR A 5 -16.39 15.70 -16.36
C THR A 5 -15.32 15.53 -15.28
N LEU A 6 -15.56 16.01 -14.06
CA LEU A 6 -14.58 15.94 -12.96
C LEU A 6 -14.69 14.68 -12.11
N TRP A 7 -15.80 13.95 -12.16
CA TRP A 7 -15.99 12.76 -11.33
C TRP A 7 -15.10 11.59 -11.75
N ILE A 8 -14.86 11.44 -13.05
CA ILE A 8 -13.95 10.42 -13.59
C ILE A 8 -12.51 10.63 -13.10
N PRO A 9 -11.87 11.80 -13.29
CA PRO A 9 -10.50 12.01 -12.80
C PRO A 9 -10.42 11.98 -11.27
N ILE A 10 -11.42 12.48 -10.55
CA ILE A 10 -11.46 12.38 -9.09
C ILE A 10 -11.50 10.91 -8.64
N ALA A 11 -12.35 10.08 -9.26
CA ALA A 11 -12.43 8.66 -8.93
C ALA A 11 -11.09 7.95 -9.17
N VAL A 12 -10.41 8.23 -10.29
CA VAL A 12 -9.09 7.67 -10.59
C VAL A 12 -8.06 8.10 -9.54
N LEU A 13 -8.05 9.38 -9.15
CA LEU A 13 -7.13 9.88 -8.12
C LEU A 13 -7.38 9.22 -6.75
N VAL A 14 -8.63 9.06 -6.34
CA VAL A 14 -8.98 8.43 -5.06
C VAL A 14 -8.56 6.96 -5.07
N VAL A 15 -8.93 6.19 -6.10
CA VAL A 15 -8.56 4.77 -6.20
C VAL A 15 -7.04 4.61 -6.30
N GLY A 16 -6.37 5.42 -7.12
CA GLY A 16 -4.92 5.40 -7.25
C GLY A 16 -4.21 5.75 -5.95
N PHE A 17 -4.72 6.74 -5.20
CA PHE A 17 -4.18 7.10 -3.89
C PHE A 17 -4.34 5.96 -2.88
N ILE A 18 -5.53 5.35 -2.80
CA ILE A 18 -5.79 4.19 -1.92
C ILE A 18 -4.84 3.04 -2.25
N ALA A 19 -4.66 2.74 -3.54
CA ALA A 19 -3.72 1.72 -3.98
C ALA A 19 -2.28 2.06 -3.59
N ALA A 20 -1.85 3.31 -3.80
CA ALA A 20 -0.50 3.76 -3.47
C ALA A 20 -0.21 3.68 -1.97
N VAL A 21 -1.10 4.17 -1.12
CA VAL A 21 -0.91 4.10 0.35
C VAL A 21 -1.01 2.67 0.85
N GLY A 22 -1.91 1.85 0.28
CA GLY A 22 -2.06 0.44 0.64
C GLY A 22 -0.80 -0.36 0.33
N ILE A 23 -0.39 -0.37 -0.95
CA ILE A 23 0.80 -1.10 -1.41
C ILE A 23 2.06 -0.55 -0.72
N GLY A 24 2.21 0.78 -0.62
CA GLY A 24 3.36 1.39 0.04
C GLY A 24 3.46 1.01 1.52
N SER A 25 2.33 0.96 2.23
CA SER A 25 2.30 0.53 3.63
C SER A 25 2.70 -0.95 3.76
N ILE A 26 2.15 -1.82 2.92
CA ILE A 26 2.50 -3.26 2.92
C ILE A 26 4.00 -3.43 2.65
N ALA A 27 4.55 -2.72 1.66
CA ALA A 27 5.97 -2.78 1.33
C ALA A 27 6.85 -2.29 2.49
N TRP A 28 6.50 -1.16 3.12
CA TRP A 28 7.24 -0.62 4.26
C TRP A 28 7.26 -1.57 5.45
N TYR A 29 6.12 -2.17 5.79
CA TYR A 29 6.00 -3.12 6.90
C TYR A 29 6.68 -4.48 6.65
N ASN A 30 6.92 -4.84 5.39
CA ASN A 30 7.72 -6.01 5.01
C ASN A 30 9.21 -5.64 4.73
N SER A 31 9.58 -4.35 4.82
CA SER A 31 10.96 -3.90 4.65
C SER A 31 11.79 -4.04 5.93
N LYS A 32 13.10 -3.77 5.84
CA LYS A 32 13.98 -3.71 7.02
C LYS A 32 13.54 -2.57 7.93
N ARG A 33 13.44 -2.85 9.22
CA ARG A 33 13.07 -1.86 10.23
C ARG A 33 14.15 -0.77 10.35
N PRO A 34 13.77 0.51 10.55
CA PRO A 34 14.73 1.56 10.82
C PRO A 34 15.38 1.37 12.20
N PRO A 35 16.54 2.00 12.46
CA PRO A 35 17.19 1.92 13.77
C PRO A 35 16.26 2.39 14.91
N GLY A 36 16.25 1.68 16.03
CA GLY A 36 15.40 1.97 17.19
C GLY A 36 13.98 1.38 17.13
N TRP A 37 13.69 0.58 16.10
CA TRP A 37 12.41 -0.14 15.90
C TRP A 37 12.58 -1.66 15.98
N GLU A 38 13.66 -2.14 16.58
CA GLU A 38 13.99 -3.56 16.65
C GLU A 38 12.89 -4.37 17.36
N ASP A 39 12.31 -3.81 18.42
CA ASP A 39 11.24 -4.40 19.23
C ASP A 39 9.82 -4.16 18.68
N LYS A 40 9.70 -3.45 17.54
CA LYS A 40 8.39 -3.16 16.93
C LYS A 40 7.97 -4.28 16.00
N GLU A 41 6.89 -4.95 16.37
CA GLU A 41 6.26 -5.96 15.52
C GLU A 41 5.45 -5.32 14.39
N ARG A 42 5.37 -6.07 13.29
CA ARG A 42 4.53 -5.72 12.16
C ARG A 42 3.06 -6.01 12.54
N PRO A 43 2.11 -5.10 12.25
CA PRO A 43 0.70 -5.34 12.57
C PRO A 43 0.15 -6.61 11.91
N ASP A 44 -0.78 -7.30 12.59
CA ASP A 44 -1.33 -8.59 12.16
C ASP A 44 -2.13 -8.53 10.86
N TYR A 45 -2.80 -7.40 10.60
CA TYR A 45 -3.61 -7.19 9.40
C TYR A 45 -2.80 -6.90 8.13
N ILE A 46 -1.49 -6.65 8.27
CA ILE A 46 -0.61 -6.53 7.11
C ILE A 46 -0.35 -7.96 6.60
N PRO A 47 -0.40 -8.24 5.29
CA PRO A 47 0.04 -9.52 4.74
C PRO A 47 1.58 -9.62 4.74
N LYS A 48 2.10 -10.82 4.98
CA LYS A 48 3.54 -11.10 4.80
C LYS A 48 3.78 -11.32 3.32
N VAL A 49 4.83 -10.68 2.79
CA VAL A 49 5.22 -10.82 1.39
C VAL A 49 6.63 -11.38 1.37
N ASN A 50 6.78 -12.66 1.01
CA ASN A 50 8.09 -13.28 0.84
C ASN A 50 8.48 -13.23 -0.64
N GLN A 51 9.76 -13.01 -0.93
CA GLN A 51 10.28 -12.99 -2.30
C GLN A 51 10.32 -14.40 -2.94
N GLU A 52 10.07 -15.44 -2.15
CA GLU A 52 10.11 -16.85 -2.57
C GLU A 52 8.80 -17.31 -3.24
N ASP A 53 7.73 -16.53 -3.10
CA ASP A 53 6.39 -16.87 -3.60
C ASP A 53 6.26 -16.62 -5.13
N GLU A 54 7.30 -16.06 -5.77
CA GLU A 54 7.41 -15.82 -7.23
C GLU A 54 8.17 -16.95 -7.96
N LYS A 55 8.10 -18.18 -7.45
CA LYS A 55 8.52 -19.40 -8.16
C LYS A 55 7.37 -20.42 -8.21
N ASN A 56 6.29 -20.11 -8.93
CA ASN A 56 5.38 -21.12 -9.48
C ASN A 56 4.80 -20.63 -10.81
#